data_AF-A0A183LHI3-F1
#
_entry.id   AF-A0A183LHI3-F1
#
_cell.length_a   1.000
_cell.length_b   1.000
_cell.length_c   1.000
_cell.angle_alpha   90.00
_cell.angle_beta   90.00
_cell.angle_gamma   90.00
#
_symmetry.space_group_name_H-M   'P 1'
#
loop_
_entity.id
_entity.type
_entity.pdbx_description
1 polymer ?
#
loop_
_entity_poly.entity_id
_entity_poly.type
_entity_poly.pdbx_seq_one_letter_code
_entity_poly.pdbx_strand_id
1 'polypeptide(L)'
;MPFLTTRATICLGAWNTHTISETRRVCQIAAEMRRCNLELLGIGETHWTQVGQQRVASGELLSYSGHEEENASHTQGVASMLSKQAQNALIGRASHGPRIIKASFKTKKEGISMNIIQ
;
A
#
# COMPACT_ATOMS: atom_id res chain seq x y z
N MET A 1 -12.02 -3.33 -12.93
CA MET A 1 -11.24 -3.00 -14.14
C MET A 1 -9.82 -3.50 -13.95
N PRO A 2 -9.11 -3.99 -14.98
CA PRO A 2 -7.82 -4.66 -14.77
C PRO A 2 -6.66 -3.67 -14.71
N PHE A 3 -5.69 -3.94 -13.82
CA PHE A 3 -4.63 -3.01 -13.41
C PHE A 3 -3.59 -2.78 -14.51
N LEU A 4 -2.85 -3.83 -14.89
CA LEU A 4 -1.80 -3.76 -15.91
C LEU A 4 -2.36 -3.97 -17.31
N THR A 5 -1.94 -3.10 -18.22
CA THR A 5 -2.32 -3.12 -19.63
C THR A 5 -1.07 -2.86 -20.47
N THR A 6 -0.94 -3.51 -21.62
CA THR A 6 0.21 -3.32 -22.52
C THR A 6 0.32 -1.93 -23.12
N ARG A 7 -0.71 -1.08 -22.96
CA ARG A 7 -0.79 0.27 -23.52
C ARG A 7 -1.00 1.38 -22.48
N ALA A 8 -0.96 1.04 -21.19
CA ALA A 8 -1.14 2.03 -20.13
C ALA A 8 -0.02 1.91 -19.09
N THR A 9 0.54 3.06 -18.73
CA THR A 9 1.58 3.16 -17.71
C THR A 9 0.94 3.09 -16.33
N ILE A 10 1.44 2.20 -15.47
CA ILE A 10 1.13 2.23 -14.04
C ILE A 10 2.28 2.92 -13.32
N CYS A 11 1.96 4.00 -12.61
CA CYS A 11 2.93 4.66 -11.74
C CYS A 11 2.91 4.03 -10.35
N LEU A 12 4.05 3.46 -9.96
CA LEU A 12 4.30 2.92 -8.62
C LEU A 12 5.28 3.86 -7.91
N GLY A 13 5.04 4.13 -6.64
CA GLY A 13 5.96 4.88 -5.79
C GLY A 13 6.37 4.09 -4.57
N ALA A 14 7.51 4.45 -3.98
CA ALA A 14 7.92 4.03 -2.66
C ALA A 14 8.34 5.26 -1.84
N TRP A 15 7.86 5.36 -0.60
CA TRP A 15 8.17 6.49 0.28
C TRP A 15 8.45 6.02 1.71
N ASN A 16 9.65 6.30 2.21
CA ASN A 16 9.98 6.17 3.63
C ASN A 16 9.53 7.42 4.39
N THR A 17 8.62 7.28 5.36
CA THR A 17 7.98 8.42 6.04
C THR A 17 8.39 8.59 7.51
N HIS A 18 9.21 7.67 8.03
CA HIS A 18 9.71 7.59 9.41
C HIS A 18 8.66 7.65 10.55
N THR A 19 7.39 8.04 10.34
CA THR A 19 6.27 7.86 11.28
C THR A 19 4.95 8.17 10.54
N ILE A 20 4.03 7.23 10.31
CA ILE A 20 2.75 7.53 9.60
C ILE A 20 1.50 7.38 10.47
N SER A 21 1.64 6.99 11.74
CA SER A 21 0.53 6.54 12.59
C SER A 21 -0.58 7.60 12.82
N GLU A 22 -0.34 8.87 12.52
CA GLU A 22 -1.33 9.93 12.60
C GLU A 22 -2.29 9.98 11.39
N THR A 23 -3.59 10.02 11.65
CA THR A 23 -4.66 10.13 10.62
C THR A 23 -4.45 11.32 9.67
N ARG A 24 -3.95 12.44 10.17
CA ARG A 24 -3.65 13.64 9.36
C ARG A 24 -2.56 13.37 8.32
N ARG A 25 -1.53 12.60 8.69
CA ARG A 25 -0.40 12.28 7.81
C ARG A 25 -0.79 11.28 6.73
N VAL A 26 -1.64 10.30 7.07
CA VAL A 26 -2.26 9.39 6.08
C VAL A 26 -3.04 10.17 5.01
N CYS A 27 -3.82 11.18 5.41
CA CYS A 27 -4.56 12.01 4.46
C CYS A 27 -3.64 12.86 3.55
N GLN A 28 -2.53 13.38 4.09
CA GLN A 28 -1.53 14.09 3.30
C GLN A 28 -0.87 13.17 2.26
N ILE A 29 -0.53 11.94 2.65
CA ILE A 29 0.07 10.96 1.73
C ILE A 29 -0.92 10.57 0.63
N ALA A 30 -2.21 10.43 0.96
CA ALA A 30 -3.24 10.22 -0.07
C ALA A 30 -3.37 11.42 -1.03
N ALA A 31 -3.18 12.65 -0.56
CA ALA A 31 -3.15 13.82 -1.42
C ALA A 31 -1.91 13.83 -2.35
N GLU A 32 -0.74 13.47 -1.82
CA GLU A 32 0.50 13.37 -2.59
C GLU A 32 0.48 12.24 -3.62
N MET A 33 -0.06 11.08 -3.24
CA MET A 33 -0.28 9.94 -4.14
C MET A 33 -1.13 10.37 -5.35
N ARG A 34 -2.21 11.12 -5.10
CA ARG A 34 -3.06 11.68 -6.17
C ARG A 34 -2.33 12.74 -7.00
N ARG A 35 -1.56 13.62 -6.37
CA ARG A 35 -0.76 14.65 -7.06
C ARG A 35 0.26 14.04 -8.02
N CYS A 36 0.88 12.94 -7.61
CA CYS A 36 1.83 12.18 -8.42
C CYS A 36 1.17 11.17 -9.37
N ASN A 37 -0.16 11.11 -9.42
CA ASN A 37 -0.93 10.16 -10.23
C ASN A 37 -0.48 8.70 -10.02
N LEU A 38 -0.17 8.35 -8.78
CA LEU A 38 0.25 7.00 -8.41
C LEU A 38 -0.97 6.10 -8.22
N GLU A 39 -0.86 4.88 -8.72
CA GLU A 39 -1.88 3.86 -8.56
C GLU A 39 -1.65 3.01 -7.30
N LEU A 40 -0.38 2.84 -6.94
CA LEU A 40 0.06 2.17 -5.72
C LEU A 40 1.29 2.88 -5.15
N LEU A 41 1.26 3.07 -3.84
CA LEU A 41 2.37 3.61 -3.08
C LEU A 41 2.78 2.63 -1.99
N GLY A 42 4.02 2.15 -2.03
CA GLY A 42 4.66 1.44 -0.94
C GLY A 42 5.20 2.42 0.09
N ILE A 43 5.01 2.12 1.37
CA ILE A 43 5.38 3.01 2.47
C ILE A 43 6.24 2.23 3.47
N GLY A 44 7.45 2.72 3.73
CA GLY A 44 8.38 2.18 4.71
C GLY A 44 8.36 2.95 6.03
N GLU A 45 8.84 2.28 7.09
CA GLU A 45 9.05 2.82 8.44
C GLU A 45 7.84 3.58 8.99
N THR A 46 6.71 2.90 8.94
CA THR A 46 5.42 3.49 9.30
C THR A 46 5.15 3.54 10.80
N HIS A 47 5.91 2.76 11.58
CA HIS A 47 5.78 2.61 13.04
C HIS A 47 4.40 2.10 13.48
N TRP A 48 3.66 1.41 12.61
CA TRP A 48 2.44 0.71 13.00
C TRP A 48 2.78 -0.50 13.87
N THR A 49 1.91 -0.83 14.81
CA THR A 49 2.10 -1.96 15.74
C THR A 49 1.25 -3.18 15.40
N GLN A 50 0.44 -3.13 14.35
CA GLN A 50 -0.50 -4.20 14.02
C GLN A 50 -0.59 -4.46 12.52
N VAL A 51 -1.20 -5.58 12.16
CA VAL A 51 -1.65 -5.83 10.80
C VAL A 51 -3.07 -5.34 10.65
N GLY A 52 -3.33 -4.54 9.62
CA GLY A 52 -4.67 -4.00 9.43
C GLY A 52 -4.90 -3.36 8.07
N GLN A 53 -6.14 -2.94 7.87
CA GLN A 53 -6.58 -2.22 6.69
C GLN A 53 -7.52 -1.09 7.13
N GLN A 54 -7.37 0.07 6.51
CA GLN A 54 -8.26 1.20 6.68
C GLN A 54 -8.53 1.88 5.34
N ARG A 55 -9.77 2.35 5.16
CA ARG A 55 -10.13 3.21 4.04
C ARG A 55 -9.90 4.65 4.44
N VAL A 56 -9.06 5.36 3.69
CA VAL A 56 -8.84 6.79 3.88
C VAL A 56 -10.10 7.53 3.39
N ALA A 57 -10.42 8.70 3.96
CA ALA A 57 -11.61 9.47 3.60
C ALA A 57 -11.71 9.80 2.10
N SER A 58 -10.58 9.96 1.40
CA SER A 58 -10.52 10.18 -0.05
C SER A 58 -10.81 8.91 -0.89
N GLY A 59 -10.86 7.74 -0.26
CA GLY A 59 -11.29 6.47 -0.83
C GLY A 59 -10.16 5.50 -1.19
N GLU A 60 -8.91 5.88 -1.00
CA GLU A 60 -7.75 4.99 -1.08
C GLU A 60 -7.81 3.93 0.04
N LEU A 61 -7.31 2.73 -0.26
CA LEU A 61 -7.21 1.64 0.71
C LEU A 61 -5.78 1.59 1.21
N LEU A 62 -5.59 1.91 2.48
CA LEU A 62 -4.32 1.77 3.17
C LEU A 62 -4.33 0.44 3.91
N SER A 63 -3.28 -0.33 3.70
CA SER A 63 -3.12 -1.61 4.35
C SER A 63 -1.72 -1.66 4.93
N TYR A 64 -1.57 -2.04 6.20
CA TYR A 64 -0.31 -1.95 6.95
C TYR A 64 0.01 -3.25 7.69
N SER A 65 1.29 -3.42 8.01
CA SER A 65 1.85 -4.52 8.80
C SER A 65 2.92 -3.94 9.70
N GLY A 66 2.93 -4.37 10.95
CA GLY A 66 3.70 -3.76 12.03
C GLY A 66 3.99 -4.74 13.15
N HIS A 67 4.86 -4.38 14.09
CA HIS A 67 5.25 -5.25 15.20
C HIS A 67 4.33 -5.06 16.42
N GLU A 68 3.78 -6.13 16.98
CA GLU A 68 2.79 -6.07 18.08
C GLU A 68 3.37 -5.59 19.43
N GLU A 69 4.68 -5.60 19.58
CA GLU A 69 5.34 -5.22 20.83
C GLU A 69 5.55 -3.70 20.92
N GLU A 70 4.96 -3.09 21.94
CA GLU A 70 5.05 -1.67 22.28
C GLU A 70 6.49 -1.16 22.50
N ASN A 71 7.42 -2.08 22.84
CA ASN A 71 8.83 -1.80 23.14
C ASN A 71 9.83 -2.30 22.07
N ALA A 72 9.36 -2.93 20.99
CA ALA A 72 10.25 -3.30 19.88
C ALA A 72 10.71 -2.02 19.18
N SER A 73 11.98 -1.97 18.75
CA SER A 73 12.55 -0.79 18.08
C SER A 73 11.59 -0.29 17.00
N HIS A 74 11.07 0.94 17.13
CA HIS A 74 9.98 1.49 16.32
C HIS A 74 10.25 1.53 14.80
N THR A 75 11.43 1.12 14.33
CA THR A 75 11.86 1.05 12.92
C THR A 75 11.08 0.08 12.04
N GLN A 76 10.15 -0.70 12.58
CA GLN A 76 9.52 -1.82 11.85
C GLN A 76 8.05 -1.54 11.55
N GLY A 77 7.75 -1.35 10.27
CA GLY A 77 6.37 -1.31 9.80
C GLY A 77 6.32 -0.92 8.33
N VAL A 78 5.64 -1.73 7.53
CA VAL A 78 5.38 -1.44 6.11
C VAL A 78 3.91 -1.19 5.89
N ALA A 79 3.60 -0.33 4.93
CA ALA A 79 2.24 -0.16 4.45
C ALA A 79 2.21 -0.04 2.93
N SER A 80 1.04 -0.25 2.36
CA SER A 80 0.76 0.08 0.97
C SER A 80 -0.56 0.81 0.87
N MET A 81 -0.59 1.85 0.05
CA MET A 81 -1.77 2.64 -0.26
C MET A 81 -2.18 2.39 -1.71
N LEU A 82 -3.45 2.08 -1.92
CA LEU A 82 -4.01 1.69 -3.21
C LEU A 82 -5.09 2.68 -3.66
N SER A 83 -4.98 3.15 -4.90
CA SER A 83 -6.04 3.90 -5.57
C SER A 83 -7.32 3.06 -5.68
N LYS A 84 -8.46 3.69 -5.99
CA LYS A 84 -9.70 2.95 -6.27
C LYS A 84 -9.55 1.98 -7.46
N GLN A 85 -8.74 2.34 -8.45
CA GLN A 85 -8.49 1.48 -9.61
C GLN A 85 -7.63 0.27 -9.25
N ALA A 86 -6.56 0.47 -8.46
CA ALA A 86 -5.74 -0.62 -7.93
C ALA A 86 -6.55 -1.57 -7.04
N GLN A 87 -7.43 -1.03 -6.19
CA GLN A 87 -8.35 -1.81 -5.35
C GLN A 87 -9.24 -2.73 -6.18
N ASN A 88 -9.83 -2.22 -7.27
CA ASN A 88 -10.72 -3.00 -8.14
C ASN A 88 -10.02 -4.14 -8.89
N ALA A 89 -8.69 -4.14 -8.91
CA ALA A 89 -7.90 -5.19 -9.52
C ALA A 89 -7.16 -6.05 -8.49
N LEU A 90 -7.26 -5.76 -7.20
CA LEU A 90 -6.62 -6.55 -6.15
C LEU A 90 -7.27 -7.95 -6.08
N ILE A 91 -6.44 -8.99 -6.22
CA ILE A 91 -6.83 -10.40 -6.06
C ILE A 91 -6.73 -10.80 -4.59
N GLY A 92 -5.66 -10.37 -3.92
CA GLY A 92 -5.41 -10.72 -2.54
C GLY A 92 -4.18 -10.00 -2.00
N ARG A 93 -4.07 -9.95 -0.68
CA ARG A 93 -2.92 -9.41 0.04
C ARG A 93 -2.59 -10.33 1.21
N ALA A 94 -1.29 -10.48 1.50
CA ALA A 94 -0.79 -11.15 2.67
C ALA A 94 0.31 -10.31 3.33
N SER A 95 0.34 -10.29 4.66
CA SER A 95 1.49 -9.84 5.43
C SER A 95 2.36 -11.05 5.78
N HIS A 96 3.67 -10.93 5.59
CA HIS A 96 4.65 -11.95 5.93
C HIS A 96 5.58 -11.41 7.03
N GLY A 97 4.98 -11.02 8.15
CA GLY A 97 5.66 -10.32 9.26
C GLY A 97 5.60 -8.79 9.16
N PRO A 98 6.27 -8.08 10.08
CA PRO A 98 6.15 -6.62 10.26
C PRO A 98 6.77 -5.80 9.11
N ARG A 99 7.60 -6.43 8.28
CA ARG A 99 8.39 -5.76 7.22
C ARG A 99 8.02 -6.16 5.80
N ILE A 100 7.09 -7.11 5.63
CA ILE A 100 6.78 -7.63 4.29
C ILE A 100 5.27 -7.63 4.06
N ILE A 101 4.85 -6.98 2.98
CA ILE A 101 3.50 -7.06 2.43
C ILE A 101 3.59 -7.55 0.99
N LYS A 102 2.86 -8.61 0.69
CA LYS A 102 2.62 -9.07 -0.67
C LYS A 102 1.21 -8.71 -1.11
N ALA A 103 1.07 -8.07 -2.27
CA ALA A 103 -0.21 -7.79 -2.90
C ALA A 103 -0.23 -8.34 -4.33
N SER A 104 -1.30 -9.03 -4.69
CA SER A 104 -1.50 -9.65 -5.99
C SER A 104 -2.63 -8.93 -6.74
N PHE A 105 -2.42 -8.59 -8.01
CA PHE A 105 -3.36 -7.83 -8.84
C PHE A 105 -3.67 -8.55 -10.15
N LYS A 106 -4.93 -8.46 -10.58
CA LYS A 106 -5.40 -8.95 -11.88
C LYS A 106 -4.93 -7.99 -12.97
N THR A 107 -4.30 -8.55 -13.99
CA THR A 107 -3.90 -7.80 -15.19
C THR A 107 -4.97 -7.90 -16.29
N LYS A 108 -4.85 -7.11 -17.36
CA LYS A 108 -5.73 -7.24 -18.53
C LYS A 108 -5.54 -8.57 -19.27
N LYS A 109 -4.35 -9.16 -19.19
CA LYS A 109 -4.06 -10.43 -19.86
C LYS A 109 -4.49 -11.58 -18.96
N GLU A 110 -5.43 -12.37 -19.47
CA GLU A 110 -5.90 -13.57 -18.76
C GLU A 110 -4.74 -14.53 -18.47
N GLY A 111 -4.81 -15.21 -17.33
CA GLY A 111 -3.75 -16.09 -16.84
C GLY A 111 -2.52 -15.37 -16.28
N ILE A 112 -2.45 -14.03 -16.31
CA ILE A 112 -1.34 -13.26 -15.74
C ILE A 112 -1.79 -12.40 -14.56
N SER A 113 -1.12 -12.57 -13.43
CA SER A 113 -1.25 -11.74 -12.23
C SER A 113 0.05 -10.95 -11.99
N MET A 114 -0.08 -9.72 -11.50
CA MET A 114 1.04 -8.94 -10.97
C MET A 114 1.18 -9.19 -9.48
N ASN A 115 2.40 -9.36 -8.99
CA ASN A 115 2.68 -9.40 -7.55
C ASN A 115 3.60 -8.25 -7.19
N ILE A 116 3.27 -7.54 -6.12
CA ILE A 116 4.10 -6.48 -5.55
C ILE A 116 4.45 -6.89 -4.14
N ILE A 117 5.74 -6.79 -3.81
CA ILE A 117 6.29 -7.05 -2.48
C ILE A 117 6.91 -5.74 -2.01
N GLN A 118 6.53 -5.32 -0.82
CA GLN A 118 7.06 -4.16 -0.12
C GLN A 118 7.66 -4.59 1.21
#